data_AF-A0A7X5L6Q8-F1
#
_entry.id   AF-A0A7X5L6Q8-F1
#
_cell.length_a   1.000
_cell.length_b   1.000
_cell.length_c   1.000
_cell.angle_alpha   90.00
_cell.angle_beta   90.00
_cell.angle_gamma   90.00
#
_symmetry.space_group_name_H-M   'P 1'
#
loop_
_entity.id
_entity.type
_entity.pdbx_description
1 polymer ?
#
loop_
_entity_poly.entity_id
_entity_poly.type
_entity_poly.pdbx_seq_one_letter_code
_entity_poly.pdbx_strand_id
1 'polypeptide(L)'
;MNKEISIIVFSKGRPLQMHAYLESLLKFSDAEQEMIQVLYCETEKIRYEKLMQNFPRVQWIKECKFETDLRKLIANAGKYIMFGCDDVVFTRKFSLAQAAQYLQEHSQVFGYSMRLGENIKPVPVNLSEDAAVLEWKWDCEEPHYNYPWELDCTLYRSEDVLRMLEEEENPIKNPNYYEAMITPDNRSKRITRPNMACNKKSGCAVVITVNRVQETHQNGYDDSMLTDIYSLDRLYNDEDNTLDIEKISAMDNSVIHVGAEYFQLRKAAKGYSKKKLIRKRIKTISGKLMRFPKRVYRHMERRRYERGGYAKRLDILNTEDTLKLMESEAFSFLRYGDGEIAIMNGESIPFQEYDERLAKRLKKLLKTDKKGLRIGIPYYYMTPVKNLNDFVSKFAKSLAAQRKFLCKYCRQDITYIDTAITQVYQTYKKYDFKDYYQRMQNLLKNRSITIICGEGVLDRLEYKAFDVCKAVTFVTAPSMNAYADYEDILNAALKTDKKNLVCVILGPTAKVLVYDLYKRGYQAWDLGHYFKDYDSYMKKRPRTDAEITQFYKPD
;
A
#
# COMPACT_ATOMS: atom_id res chain seq x y z
N MET A 1 35.35 -26.07 -7.19
CA MET A 1 35.93 -25.19 -6.17
C MET A 1 34.99 -25.17 -4.98
N ASN A 2 35.44 -25.63 -3.82
CA ASN A 2 34.67 -25.58 -2.59
C ASN A 2 34.61 -24.09 -2.18
N LYS A 3 33.49 -23.41 -2.44
CA LYS A 3 33.38 -21.98 -2.12
C LYS A 3 33.07 -21.86 -0.64
N GLU A 4 34.03 -21.36 0.11
CA GLU A 4 33.88 -21.14 1.55
C GLU A 4 32.81 -20.09 1.87
N ILE A 5 32.61 -19.11 0.97
CA ILE A 5 31.67 -18.00 1.14
C ILE A 5 30.67 -17.97 -0.04
N SER A 6 29.39 -17.83 0.27
CA SER A 6 28.30 -17.62 -0.70
C SER A 6 27.63 -16.27 -0.47
N ILE A 7 27.27 -15.59 -1.55
CA ILE A 7 26.60 -14.28 -1.52
C ILE A 7 25.23 -14.44 -2.16
N ILE A 8 24.17 -14.32 -1.37
CA ILE A 8 22.78 -14.45 -1.84
C ILE A 8 22.17 -13.06 -1.92
N VAL A 9 21.79 -12.63 -3.12
CA VAL A 9 21.29 -11.28 -3.37
C VAL A 9 19.87 -11.33 -3.89
N PHE A 10 18.99 -10.50 -3.32
CA PHE A 10 17.60 -10.40 -3.72
C PHE A 10 17.38 -9.21 -4.65
N SER A 11 16.70 -9.45 -5.77
CA SER A 11 16.33 -8.37 -6.70
C SER A 11 14.89 -8.50 -7.21
N LYS A 12 14.19 -7.38 -7.33
CA LYS A 12 12.84 -7.34 -7.90
C LYS A 12 12.61 -6.10 -8.73
N GLY A 13 12.63 -6.26 -10.05
CA GLY A 13 12.30 -5.19 -11.00
C GLY A 13 13.28 -4.01 -11.00
N ARG A 14 14.53 -4.18 -10.53
CA ARG A 14 15.51 -3.09 -10.38
C ARG A 14 16.90 -3.41 -11.00
N PRO A 15 16.99 -3.73 -12.31
CA PRO A 15 18.24 -4.13 -12.94
C PRO A 15 19.36 -3.07 -12.87
N LEU A 16 19.01 -1.77 -12.95
CA LEU A 16 19.98 -0.67 -12.83
C LEU A 16 20.68 -0.68 -11.47
N GLN A 17 19.92 -0.94 -10.40
CA GLN A 17 20.41 -0.89 -9.03
C GLN A 17 21.18 -2.17 -8.71
N MET A 18 20.69 -3.31 -9.19
CA MET A 18 21.41 -4.58 -9.13
C MET A 18 22.77 -4.52 -9.86
N HIS A 19 22.86 -3.78 -10.98
CA HIS A 19 24.16 -3.51 -11.61
C HIS A 19 25.11 -2.81 -10.64
N ALA A 20 24.65 -1.75 -9.98
CA ALA A 20 25.46 -0.98 -9.05
C ALA A 20 25.89 -1.83 -7.84
N TYR A 21 25.01 -2.69 -7.33
CA TYR A 21 25.35 -3.67 -6.29
C TYR A 21 26.53 -4.56 -6.74
N LEU A 22 26.40 -5.23 -7.89
CA LEU A 22 27.42 -6.16 -8.39
C LEU A 22 28.73 -5.46 -8.73
N GLU A 23 28.65 -4.32 -9.43
CA GLU A 23 29.82 -3.52 -9.83
C GLU A 23 30.59 -3.02 -8.60
N SER A 24 29.88 -2.49 -7.59
CA SER A 24 30.52 -2.01 -6.37
C SER A 24 31.04 -3.14 -5.49
N LEU A 25 30.32 -4.25 -5.36
CA LEU A 25 30.78 -5.43 -4.62
C LEU A 25 32.11 -5.95 -5.19
N LEU A 26 32.15 -6.24 -6.49
CA LEU A 26 33.34 -6.79 -7.15
C LEU A 26 34.52 -5.81 -7.19
N LYS A 27 34.25 -4.50 -7.11
CA LYS A 27 35.30 -3.47 -7.08
C LYS A 27 35.90 -3.31 -5.68
N PHE A 28 35.07 -3.36 -4.65
CA PHE A 28 35.44 -2.99 -3.29
C PHE A 28 35.67 -4.20 -2.37
N SER A 29 35.56 -5.43 -2.85
CA SER A 29 35.93 -6.60 -2.07
C SER A 29 36.74 -7.61 -2.85
N ASP A 30 37.10 -8.69 -2.15
CA ASP A 30 37.64 -9.94 -2.66
C ASP A 30 36.55 -10.90 -3.18
N ALA A 31 35.32 -10.41 -3.41
CA ALA A 31 34.26 -11.21 -4.02
C ALA A 31 34.53 -11.50 -5.49
N GLU A 32 34.24 -12.75 -5.89
CA GLU A 32 34.24 -13.19 -7.29
C GLU A 32 32.79 -13.42 -7.75
N GLN A 33 32.53 -13.27 -9.05
CA GLN A 33 31.18 -13.44 -9.60
C GLN A 33 30.59 -14.81 -9.28
N GLU A 34 31.44 -15.84 -9.28
CA GLU A 34 31.09 -17.21 -8.98
C GLU A 34 30.57 -17.37 -7.54
N MET A 35 30.93 -16.48 -6.62
CA MET A 35 30.43 -16.51 -5.23
C MET A 35 28.98 -16.03 -5.13
N ILE A 36 28.44 -15.39 -6.18
CA ILE A 36 27.20 -14.64 -6.15
C ILE A 36 26.05 -15.45 -6.78
N GLN A 37 24.97 -15.55 -6.02
CA GLN A 37 23.68 -16.10 -6.41
C GLN A 37 22.63 -15.00 -6.32
N VAL A 38 22.00 -14.66 -7.42
CA VAL A 38 20.95 -13.63 -7.45
C VAL A 38 19.59 -14.31 -7.60
N LEU A 39 18.77 -14.25 -6.54
CA LEU A 39 17.37 -14.63 -6.59
C LEU A 39 16.56 -13.42 -7.08
N TYR A 40 16.12 -13.46 -8.32
CA TYR A 40 15.40 -12.34 -8.94
C TYR A 40 13.94 -12.68 -9.25
N CYS A 41 13.05 -11.75 -8.93
CA CYS A 41 11.64 -11.82 -9.24
C CYS A 41 11.36 -11.07 -10.56
N GLU A 42 10.94 -11.81 -11.60
CA GLU A 42 10.52 -11.19 -12.85
C GLU A 42 9.34 -10.26 -12.63
N THR A 43 9.42 -9.08 -13.22
CA THR A 43 8.35 -8.09 -13.22
C THR A 43 8.00 -7.79 -14.67
N GLU A 44 6.71 -7.73 -14.99
CA GLU A 44 6.24 -7.51 -16.35
C GLU A 44 6.94 -6.28 -16.96
N LYS A 45 7.50 -6.44 -18.17
CA LYS A 45 8.20 -5.38 -18.94
C LYS A 45 9.52 -4.87 -18.32
N ILE A 46 10.10 -5.55 -17.32
CA ILE A 46 11.45 -5.25 -16.83
C ILE A 46 12.46 -6.23 -17.44
N ARG A 47 13.59 -5.72 -17.95
CA ARG A 47 14.58 -6.45 -18.74
C ARG A 47 15.87 -6.67 -17.95
N TYR A 48 16.18 -7.93 -17.64
CA TYR A 48 17.40 -8.35 -16.91
C TYR A 48 18.51 -8.86 -17.83
N GLU A 49 18.25 -9.07 -19.11
CA GLU A 49 19.13 -9.77 -20.05
C GLU A 49 20.49 -9.07 -20.17
N LYS A 50 20.49 -7.75 -20.33
CA LYS A 50 21.70 -6.93 -20.39
C LYS A 50 22.53 -7.04 -19.10
N LEU A 51 21.86 -7.10 -17.95
CA LEU A 51 22.54 -7.25 -16.66
C LEU A 51 23.20 -8.63 -16.55
N MET A 52 22.49 -9.70 -16.92
CA MET A 52 23.02 -11.06 -16.92
C MET A 52 24.23 -11.20 -17.86
N GLN A 53 24.19 -10.54 -19.02
CA GLN A 53 25.33 -10.51 -19.97
C GLN A 53 26.56 -9.81 -19.39
N ASN A 54 26.38 -8.74 -18.63
CA ASN A 54 27.48 -8.00 -17.98
C ASN A 54 28.12 -8.79 -16.82
N PHE A 55 27.38 -9.71 -16.21
CA PHE A 55 27.86 -10.53 -15.09
C PHE A 55 27.61 -12.03 -15.37
N PRO A 56 28.31 -12.61 -16.38
CA PRO A 56 27.99 -13.93 -16.91
C PRO A 56 28.35 -15.09 -15.98
N ARG A 57 29.21 -14.85 -14.98
CA ARG A 57 29.65 -15.87 -14.01
C ARG A 57 28.85 -15.83 -12.72
N VAL A 58 27.94 -14.86 -12.57
CA VAL A 58 26.95 -14.81 -11.49
C VAL A 58 25.87 -15.86 -11.75
N GLN A 59 25.48 -16.57 -10.71
CA GLN A 59 24.38 -17.53 -10.81
C GLN A 59 23.05 -16.79 -10.69
N TRP A 60 22.27 -16.74 -11.78
CA TRP A 60 20.96 -16.10 -11.80
C TRP A 60 19.86 -17.14 -11.58
N ILE A 61 19.09 -16.98 -10.51
CA ILE A 61 17.96 -17.85 -10.16
C ILE A 61 16.67 -17.04 -10.28
N LYS A 62 15.81 -17.44 -11.21
CA LYS A 62 14.46 -16.90 -11.31
C LYS A 62 13.61 -17.40 -10.14
N GLU A 63 13.01 -16.48 -9.41
CA GLU A 63 12.11 -16.80 -8.31
C GLU A 63 10.82 -17.44 -8.84
N CYS A 64 10.51 -18.65 -8.34
CA CYS A 64 9.23 -19.33 -8.53
C CYS A 64 8.39 -19.27 -7.26
N LYS A 65 9.01 -19.58 -6.12
CA LYS A 65 8.42 -19.46 -4.78
C LYS A 65 9.53 -19.12 -3.80
N PHE A 66 9.54 -17.86 -3.34
CA PHE A 66 10.61 -17.28 -2.51
C PHE A 66 11.14 -18.24 -1.44
N GLU A 67 10.29 -18.78 -0.57
CA GLU A 67 10.72 -19.68 0.51
C GLU A 67 11.44 -20.93 -0.01
N THR A 68 10.90 -21.57 -1.04
CA THR A 68 11.44 -22.81 -1.58
C THR A 68 12.77 -22.57 -2.26
N ASP A 69 12.89 -21.46 -3.00
CA ASP A 69 14.12 -21.10 -3.69
C ASP A 69 15.19 -20.64 -2.69
N LEU A 70 14.83 -19.84 -1.68
CA LEU A 70 15.70 -19.44 -0.58
C LEU A 70 16.28 -20.66 0.18
N ARG A 71 15.42 -21.62 0.57
CA ARG A 71 15.85 -22.84 1.26
C ARG A 71 16.86 -23.64 0.42
N LYS A 72 16.65 -23.74 -0.90
CA LYS A 72 17.61 -24.39 -1.81
C LYS A 72 18.93 -23.65 -1.90
N LEU A 73 18.92 -22.32 -1.94
CA LEU A 73 20.16 -21.53 -2.01
C LEU A 73 20.98 -21.69 -0.73
N ILE A 74 20.34 -21.58 0.43
CA ILE A 74 21.00 -21.71 1.73
C ILE A 74 21.53 -23.15 1.93
N ALA A 75 20.77 -24.18 1.54
CA ALA A 75 21.22 -25.57 1.64
C ALA A 75 22.45 -25.90 0.77
N ASN A 76 22.67 -25.14 -0.31
CA ASN A 76 23.81 -25.32 -1.22
C ASN A 76 24.92 -24.27 -1.02
N ALA A 77 24.80 -23.43 0.02
CA ALA A 77 25.76 -22.38 0.29
C ALA A 77 27.07 -22.94 0.88
N GLY A 78 28.12 -22.11 0.83
CA GLY A 78 29.39 -22.36 1.49
C GLY A 78 29.29 -22.36 3.02
N LYS A 79 30.43 -22.33 3.70
CA LYS A 79 30.51 -22.28 5.17
C LYS A 79 29.98 -20.96 5.75
N TYR A 80 30.03 -19.89 4.95
CA TYR A 80 29.53 -18.57 5.32
C TYR A 80 28.60 -18.02 4.24
N ILE A 81 27.58 -17.27 4.66
CA ILE A 81 26.60 -16.63 3.78
C ILE A 81 26.59 -15.12 4.05
N MET A 82 26.71 -14.33 3.00
CA MET A 82 26.35 -12.91 3.04
C MET A 82 25.05 -12.70 2.25
N PHE A 83 24.08 -12.03 2.86
CA PHE A 83 22.88 -11.58 2.16
C PHE A 83 23.06 -10.17 1.59
N GLY A 84 22.32 -9.84 0.54
CA GLY A 84 22.26 -8.48 0.01
C GLY A 84 20.94 -8.15 -0.69
N CYS A 85 20.65 -6.86 -0.80
CA CYS A 85 19.55 -6.32 -1.60
C CYS A 85 20.09 -5.42 -2.72
N ASP A 86 19.36 -5.38 -3.84
CA ASP A 86 19.73 -4.63 -5.04
C ASP A 86 19.79 -3.09 -4.87
N ASP A 87 19.44 -2.53 -3.72
CA ASP A 87 19.57 -1.10 -3.39
C ASP A 87 20.82 -0.76 -2.56
N VAL A 88 21.69 -1.73 -2.30
CA VAL A 88 22.98 -1.50 -1.66
C VAL A 88 24.06 -1.11 -2.67
N VAL A 89 24.90 -0.14 -2.30
CA VAL A 89 26.12 0.21 -3.01
C VAL A 89 27.30 0.21 -2.04
N PHE A 90 28.35 -0.56 -2.36
CA PHE A 90 29.59 -0.57 -1.61
C PHE A 90 30.43 0.67 -1.94
N THR A 91 31.04 1.26 -0.93
CA THR A 91 31.73 2.57 -1.01
C THR A 91 33.18 2.51 -0.54
N ARG A 92 33.62 1.43 0.10
CA ARG A 92 34.98 1.28 0.64
C ARG A 92 35.44 -0.15 0.54
N LYS A 93 36.76 -0.34 0.47
CA LYS A 93 37.37 -1.66 0.44
C LYS A 93 37.05 -2.47 1.72
N PHE A 94 36.76 -3.75 1.57
CA PHE A 94 36.62 -4.73 2.64
C PHE A 94 37.06 -6.13 2.18
N SER A 95 37.25 -7.07 3.09
CA SER A 95 37.58 -8.46 2.77
C SER A 95 36.58 -9.41 3.43
N LEU A 96 35.90 -10.19 2.59
CA LEU A 96 35.05 -11.30 2.99
C LEU A 96 35.89 -12.41 3.61
N ALA A 97 37.09 -12.67 3.10
CA ALA A 97 38.00 -13.67 3.66
C ALA A 97 38.43 -13.32 5.09
N GLN A 98 38.77 -12.05 5.35
CA GLN A 98 39.11 -11.60 6.71
C GLN A 98 37.90 -11.68 7.66
N ALA A 99 36.70 -11.32 7.19
CA ALA A 99 35.49 -11.44 7.99
C ALA A 99 35.15 -12.91 8.31
N ALA A 100 35.29 -13.81 7.34
CA ALA A 100 35.10 -15.25 7.53
C ALA A 100 36.13 -15.83 8.51
N GLN A 101 37.40 -15.43 8.39
CA GLN A 101 38.46 -15.80 9.33
C GLN A 101 38.14 -15.32 10.75
N TYR A 102 37.69 -14.07 10.90
CA TYR A 102 37.29 -13.53 12.20
C TYR A 102 36.15 -14.34 12.82
N LEU A 103 35.12 -14.66 12.04
CA LEU A 103 34.04 -15.56 12.49
C LEU A 103 34.57 -16.96 12.82
N GLN A 104 35.59 -17.48 12.12
CA GLN A 104 36.18 -18.76 12.48
C GLN A 104 36.86 -18.73 13.85
N GLU A 105 37.61 -17.67 14.14
CA GLU A 105 38.40 -17.51 15.37
C GLU A 105 37.53 -17.09 16.57
N HIS A 106 36.45 -16.33 16.32
CA HIS A 106 35.59 -15.75 17.35
C HIS A 106 34.21 -16.42 17.38
N SER A 107 34.13 -17.58 18.07
CA SER A 107 32.88 -18.35 18.17
C SER A 107 31.72 -17.58 18.82
N GLN A 108 31.96 -16.55 19.62
CA GLN A 108 30.87 -15.77 20.24
C GLN A 108 30.24 -14.71 19.30
N VAL A 109 30.82 -14.48 18.12
CA VAL A 109 30.33 -13.49 17.16
C VAL A 109 29.30 -14.14 16.23
N PHE A 110 28.10 -13.60 16.19
CA PHE A 110 26.97 -14.05 15.37
C PHE A 110 27.16 -13.69 13.90
N GLY A 111 27.48 -12.43 13.60
CA GLY A 111 27.64 -11.93 12.25
C GLY A 111 28.68 -10.81 12.15
N TYR A 112 29.24 -10.66 10.96
CA TYR A 112 30.20 -9.61 10.62
C TYR A 112 29.56 -8.63 9.63
N SER A 113 29.19 -7.44 10.10
CA SER A 113 28.47 -6.44 9.30
C SER A 113 29.43 -5.58 8.47
N MET A 114 29.15 -5.47 7.17
CA MET A 114 29.89 -4.56 6.28
C MET A 114 29.32 -3.15 6.27
N ARG A 115 28.16 -2.89 6.90
CA ARG A 115 27.52 -1.57 6.92
C ARG A 115 27.93 -0.72 8.12
N LEU A 116 28.40 -1.35 9.19
CA LEU A 116 28.72 -0.70 10.45
C LEU A 116 30.22 -0.40 10.59
N GLY A 117 30.53 0.59 11.44
CA GLY A 117 31.87 0.99 11.84
C GLY A 117 31.79 2.28 12.67
N GLU A 118 32.90 2.80 13.19
CA GLU A 118 32.91 3.99 14.05
C GLU A 118 32.31 5.26 13.42
N ASN A 119 32.21 5.29 12.09
CA ASN A 119 31.53 6.33 11.32
C ASN A 119 30.00 6.36 11.52
N ILE A 120 29.39 5.26 11.95
CA ILE A 120 27.95 5.18 12.23
C ILE A 120 27.75 5.48 13.72
N LYS A 121 27.06 6.58 14.03
CA LYS A 121 26.85 7.05 15.41
C LYS A 121 25.37 6.96 15.83
N PRO A 122 25.08 6.77 17.12
CA PRO A 122 26.01 6.45 18.22
C PRO A 122 26.59 5.03 18.12
N VAL A 123 27.79 4.83 18.67
CA VAL A 123 28.43 3.51 18.81
C VAL A 123 28.20 2.96 20.23
N PRO A 124 28.15 1.63 20.43
CA PRO A 124 28.07 1.02 21.75
C PRO A 124 29.25 1.42 22.66
N VAL A 125 29.01 1.41 23.98
CA VAL A 125 30.01 1.82 24.98
C VAL A 125 31.07 0.73 25.26
N ASN A 126 30.68 -0.54 25.18
CA ASN A 126 31.53 -1.69 25.52
C ASN A 126 32.08 -2.37 24.26
N LEU A 127 33.02 -1.71 23.59
CA LEU A 127 33.68 -2.19 22.36
C LEU A 127 34.94 -2.99 22.67
N SER A 128 35.31 -3.93 21.80
CA SER A 128 36.60 -4.60 21.85
C SER A 128 37.78 -3.64 21.61
N GLU A 129 38.95 -4.01 22.14
CA GLU A 129 40.20 -3.23 21.97
C GLU A 129 40.95 -3.55 20.67
N ASP A 130 40.41 -4.42 19.81
CA ASP A 130 41.04 -4.86 18.56
C ASP A 130 41.36 -3.65 17.64
N ALA A 131 42.50 -3.71 16.95
CA ALA A 131 43.00 -2.62 16.14
C ALA A 131 42.24 -2.43 14.80
N ALA A 132 41.64 -3.50 14.27
CA ALA A 132 41.00 -3.55 12.96
C ALA A 132 39.50 -3.83 13.01
N VAL A 133 39.03 -4.54 14.05
CA VAL A 133 37.64 -4.97 14.20
C VAL A 133 36.99 -4.29 15.40
N LEU A 134 35.72 -3.94 15.27
CA LEU A 134 34.87 -3.50 16.36
C LEU A 134 33.91 -4.65 16.68
N GLU A 135 34.09 -5.28 17.83
CA GLU A 135 33.22 -6.32 18.38
C GLU A 135 32.42 -5.76 19.56
N TRP A 136 31.13 -6.09 19.62
CA TRP A 136 30.23 -5.63 20.68
C TRP A 136 29.16 -6.67 20.98
N LYS A 137 28.54 -6.58 22.17
CA LYS A 137 27.30 -7.32 22.47
C LYS A 137 26.14 -6.69 21.71
N TRP A 138 25.47 -7.45 20.84
CA TRP A 138 24.41 -6.89 20.00
C TRP A 138 23.18 -6.48 20.80
N ASP A 139 22.99 -6.98 22.02
CA ASP A 139 21.90 -6.53 22.90
C ASP A 139 22.27 -5.21 23.59
N CYS A 140 22.24 -4.13 22.80
CA CYS A 140 22.64 -2.78 23.18
C CYS A 140 21.53 -1.75 22.91
N GLU A 141 21.68 -0.54 23.45
CA GLU A 141 20.70 0.54 23.30
C GLU A 141 20.79 1.23 21.95
N GLU A 142 21.96 1.16 21.29
CA GLU A 142 22.22 1.84 20.02
C GLU A 142 21.45 1.19 18.85
N PRO A 143 20.47 1.88 18.24
CA PRO A 143 19.54 1.27 17.30
C PRO A 143 20.17 0.67 16.04
N HIS A 144 21.33 1.17 15.60
CA HIS A 144 22.05 0.64 14.44
C HIS A 144 22.86 -0.62 14.78
N TYR A 145 23.22 -0.79 16.05
CA TYR A 145 24.07 -1.88 16.53
C TYR A 145 23.27 -2.99 17.22
N ASN A 146 21.98 -2.75 17.47
CA ASN A 146 21.10 -3.70 18.12
C ASN A 146 20.28 -4.58 17.17
N TYR A 147 20.66 -4.62 15.89
CA TYR A 147 19.98 -5.33 14.82
C TYR A 147 20.87 -6.45 14.23
N PRO A 148 21.03 -7.59 14.94
CA PRO A 148 21.99 -8.63 14.58
C PRO A 148 21.61 -9.45 13.34
N TRP A 149 20.32 -9.55 13.02
CA TRP A 149 19.80 -10.30 11.88
C TRP A 149 19.27 -9.36 10.81
N GLU A 150 19.94 -9.34 9.66
CA GLU A 150 19.63 -8.46 8.55
C GLU A 150 20.02 -9.08 7.21
N LEU A 151 19.41 -8.60 6.14
CA LEU A 151 19.66 -9.11 4.79
C LEU A 151 20.52 -8.17 3.93
N ASP A 152 21.13 -7.15 4.53
CA ASP A 152 21.92 -6.13 3.85
C ASP A 152 23.40 -6.17 4.26
N CYS A 153 24.16 -7.09 3.66
CA CYS A 153 25.64 -7.10 3.72
C CYS A 153 26.24 -7.42 5.10
N THR A 154 25.61 -8.34 5.83
CA THR A 154 26.23 -9.02 6.98
C THR A 154 26.58 -10.45 6.60
N LEU A 155 27.80 -10.87 6.95
CA LEU A 155 28.30 -12.22 6.77
C LEU A 155 27.99 -13.06 8.02
N TYR A 156 27.36 -14.22 7.81
CA TYR A 156 26.96 -15.16 8.85
C TYR A 156 27.57 -16.54 8.61
N ARG A 157 27.65 -17.38 9.64
CA ARG A 157 27.91 -18.81 9.46
C ARG A 157 26.65 -19.48 8.91
N SER A 158 26.82 -20.34 7.92
CA SER A 158 25.69 -21.05 7.31
C SER A 158 24.96 -21.96 8.28
N GLU A 159 25.64 -22.52 9.28
CA GLU A 159 25.02 -23.33 10.33
C GLU A 159 24.00 -22.54 11.16
N ASP A 160 24.30 -21.28 11.50
CA ASP A 160 23.42 -20.42 12.28
C ASP A 160 22.20 -20.01 11.44
N VAL A 161 22.44 -19.69 10.17
CA VAL A 161 21.38 -19.35 9.18
C VAL A 161 20.45 -20.54 8.93
N LEU A 162 21.00 -21.74 8.73
CA LEU A 162 20.23 -22.97 8.50
C LEU A 162 19.36 -23.31 9.71
N ARG A 163 19.94 -23.29 10.91
CA ARG A 163 19.18 -23.54 12.14
C ARG A 163 18.01 -22.56 12.27
N MET A 164 18.26 -21.26 12.10
CA MET A 164 17.20 -20.23 12.18
C MET A 164 16.10 -20.42 11.13
N LEU A 165 16.46 -20.89 9.93
CA LEU A 165 15.53 -21.16 8.85
C LEU A 165 14.71 -22.46 9.08
N GLU A 166 15.29 -23.47 9.72
CA GLU A 166 14.62 -24.72 10.09
C GLU A 166 13.66 -24.53 11.28
N GLU A 167 14.00 -23.64 12.21
CA GLU A 167 13.16 -23.24 13.34
C GLU A 167 11.99 -22.31 12.95
N GLU A 168 11.92 -21.88 11.68
CA GLU A 168 10.85 -21.00 11.21
C GLU A 168 9.64 -21.79 10.71
N GLU A 169 8.54 -21.66 11.46
CA GLU A 169 7.26 -22.31 11.16
C GLU A 169 6.36 -21.44 10.26
N ASN A 170 6.55 -20.12 10.23
CA ASN A 170 5.71 -19.23 9.43
C ASN A 170 6.19 -19.17 7.97
N PRO A 171 5.27 -19.01 7.00
CA PRO A 171 5.64 -18.88 5.60
C PRO A 171 6.51 -17.65 5.31
N ILE A 172 7.66 -17.86 4.69
CA ILE A 172 8.60 -16.80 4.32
C ILE A 172 8.29 -16.32 2.89
N LYS A 173 7.55 -15.21 2.76
CA LYS A 173 7.02 -14.80 1.45
C LYS A 173 7.96 -13.92 0.62
N ASN A 174 8.94 -13.28 1.25
CA ASN A 174 9.89 -12.32 0.64
C ASN A 174 10.99 -12.00 1.67
N PRO A 175 12.05 -11.25 1.28
CA PRO A 175 13.15 -10.91 2.19
C PRO A 175 12.69 -10.23 3.48
N ASN A 176 11.71 -9.32 3.44
CA ASN A 176 11.22 -8.66 4.65
C ASN A 176 10.57 -9.64 5.65
N TYR A 177 9.88 -10.68 5.17
CA TYR A 177 9.35 -11.74 6.04
C TYR A 177 10.49 -12.55 6.66
N TYR A 178 11.57 -12.78 5.91
CA TYR A 178 12.73 -13.52 6.41
C TYR A 178 13.50 -12.72 7.45
N GLU A 179 13.63 -11.42 7.27
CA GLU A 179 14.22 -10.53 8.27
C GLU A 179 13.33 -10.42 9.51
N ALA A 180 12.01 -10.28 9.34
CA ALA A 180 11.04 -10.16 10.41
C ALA A 180 10.82 -11.44 11.26
N MET A 181 11.46 -12.56 10.91
CA MET A 181 11.38 -13.78 11.69
C MET A 181 12.06 -13.65 13.07
N ILE A 182 12.98 -12.69 13.19
CA ILE A 182 13.59 -12.32 14.46
C ILE A 182 12.82 -11.14 15.06
N THR A 183 12.16 -11.40 16.18
CA THR A 183 11.36 -10.43 16.94
C THR A 183 12.04 -10.08 18.26
N PRO A 184 11.67 -8.96 18.90
CA PRO A 184 12.16 -8.63 20.25
C PRO A 184 11.99 -9.76 21.26
N ASP A 185 10.91 -10.55 21.13
CA ASP A 185 10.56 -11.62 22.06
C ASP A 185 11.35 -12.92 21.82
N ASN A 186 11.85 -13.16 20.59
CA ASN A 186 12.52 -14.42 20.24
C ASN A 186 14.03 -14.27 19.96
N ARG A 187 14.56 -13.04 19.81
CA ARG A 187 15.94 -12.79 19.39
C ARG A 187 16.99 -13.46 20.28
N SER A 188 16.82 -13.44 21.61
CA SER A 188 17.77 -14.07 22.55
C SER A 188 17.76 -15.60 22.48
N LYS A 189 16.64 -16.21 22.07
CA LYS A 189 16.52 -17.66 21.90
C LYS A 189 17.10 -18.11 20.57
N ARG A 190 16.83 -17.36 19.49
CA ARG A 190 17.24 -17.73 18.12
C ARG A 190 18.68 -17.35 17.80
N ILE A 191 19.18 -16.25 18.38
CA ILE A 191 20.54 -15.76 18.20
C ILE A 191 21.33 -16.12 19.44
N THR A 192 21.94 -17.31 19.41
CA THR A 192 22.65 -17.87 20.57
C THR A 192 24.05 -17.29 20.78
N ARG A 193 24.62 -16.64 19.76
CA ARG A 193 25.94 -16.00 19.82
C ARG A 193 25.76 -14.53 20.24
N PRO A 194 26.36 -14.07 21.35
CA PRO A 194 26.00 -12.79 21.98
C PRO A 194 26.58 -11.55 21.28
N ASN A 195 27.59 -11.72 20.42
CA ASN A 195 28.35 -10.60 19.88
C ASN A 195 28.11 -10.40 18.39
N MET A 196 28.36 -9.20 17.90
CA MET A 196 28.46 -8.84 16.49
C MET A 196 29.82 -8.19 16.24
N ALA A 197 30.29 -8.21 15.00
CA ALA A 197 31.55 -7.60 14.60
C ALA A 197 31.39 -6.75 13.34
N CYS A 198 32.26 -5.77 13.14
CA CYS A 198 32.36 -4.99 11.91
C CYS A 198 33.75 -4.38 11.74
N ASN A 199 34.01 -3.74 10.60
CA ASN A 199 35.23 -2.97 10.39
C ASN A 199 35.29 -1.80 11.38
N LYS A 200 36.41 -1.64 12.10
CA LYS A 200 36.52 -0.64 13.17
C LYS A 200 36.26 0.79 12.70
N LYS A 201 36.98 1.25 11.68
CA LYS A 201 36.95 2.68 11.28
C LYS A 201 35.68 3.07 10.55
N SER A 202 35.23 2.26 9.61
CA SER A 202 34.12 2.65 8.73
C SER A 202 33.34 1.48 8.17
N GLY A 203 32.02 1.61 8.16
CA GLY A 203 31.14 0.85 7.29
C GLY A 203 31.48 1.05 5.81
N CYS A 204 31.28 0.00 5.03
CA CYS A 204 31.70 -0.12 3.64
C CYS A 204 30.55 -0.07 2.64
N ALA A 205 29.30 0.05 3.09
CA ALA A 205 28.12 0.05 2.22
C ALA A 205 27.09 1.09 2.66
N VAL A 206 26.32 1.58 1.69
CA VAL A 206 25.14 2.44 1.90
C VAL A 206 23.93 1.84 1.20
N VAL A 207 22.73 2.08 1.73
CA VAL A 207 21.45 1.63 1.18
C VAL A 207 20.72 2.82 0.56
N ILE A 208 20.57 2.85 -0.77
CA ILE A 208 19.94 3.96 -1.49
C ILE A 208 18.42 3.80 -1.49
N THR A 209 17.76 4.49 -0.55
CA THR A 209 16.32 4.35 -0.25
C THR A 209 15.42 5.20 -1.15
N VAL A 210 15.47 5.05 -2.48
CA VAL A 210 14.67 5.87 -3.43
C VAL A 210 13.41 5.20 -3.97
N ASN A 211 13.32 3.87 -3.90
CA ASN A 211 12.23 3.09 -4.49
C ASN A 211 11.70 2.01 -3.58
N ARG A 212 10.39 1.76 -3.67
CA ARG A 212 9.74 0.63 -3.01
C ARG A 212 9.11 -0.31 -4.03
N VAL A 213 9.52 -1.57 -4.04
CA VAL A 213 9.01 -2.64 -4.94
C VAL A 213 8.20 -3.72 -4.20
N GLN A 214 7.97 -3.52 -2.90
CA GLN A 214 7.18 -4.40 -2.03
C GLN A 214 6.18 -3.59 -1.19
N GLU A 215 5.03 -4.19 -0.87
CA GLU A 215 3.92 -3.51 -0.19
C GLU A 215 3.66 -4.00 1.25
N THR A 216 4.41 -5.02 1.71
CA THR A 216 4.15 -5.75 2.96
C THR A 216 4.61 -5.01 4.22
N HIS A 217 5.66 -4.18 4.14
CA HIS A 217 6.15 -3.34 5.24
C HIS A 217 6.35 -1.89 4.74
N GLN A 218 5.84 -0.90 5.48
CA GLN A 218 5.93 0.53 5.10
C GLN A 218 7.29 1.14 5.49
N ASN A 219 8.39 0.70 4.86
CA ASN A 219 9.68 1.38 4.99
C ASN A 219 9.63 2.73 4.26
N GLY A 220 10.28 3.75 4.84
CA GLY A 220 10.37 5.08 4.23
C GLY A 220 11.24 5.06 2.97
N TYR A 221 10.86 5.82 1.94
CA TYR A 221 11.68 6.01 0.73
C TYR A 221 11.61 7.47 0.26
N ASP A 222 12.64 7.90 -0.48
CA ASP A 222 12.81 9.24 -1.04
C ASP A 222 12.31 9.30 -2.50
N ASP A 223 11.10 9.82 -2.69
CA ASP A 223 10.45 10.04 -3.99
C ASP A 223 10.89 11.33 -4.72
N SER A 224 12.02 11.91 -4.31
CA SER A 224 12.46 13.20 -4.85
C SER A 224 12.92 13.13 -6.31
N MET A 225 13.28 11.93 -6.81
CA MET A 225 13.62 11.64 -8.20
C MET A 225 12.64 10.67 -8.87
N LEU A 226 12.52 10.74 -10.20
CA LEU A 226 11.82 9.73 -11.00
C LEU A 226 12.56 8.41 -10.85
N THR A 227 12.10 7.53 -9.99
CA THR A 227 12.85 6.30 -9.70
C THR A 227 11.97 5.08 -9.90
N ASP A 228 10.74 5.22 -10.42
CA ASP A 228 9.90 4.08 -10.76
C ASP A 228 10.62 3.04 -11.65
N ILE A 229 10.27 1.77 -11.44
CA ILE A 229 10.96 0.61 -12.04
C ILE A 229 11.03 0.68 -13.58
N TYR A 230 10.03 1.27 -14.24
CA TYR A 230 9.99 1.37 -15.70
C TYR A 230 10.90 2.47 -16.23
N SER A 231 10.95 3.61 -15.54
CA SER A 231 11.92 4.67 -15.86
C SER A 231 13.35 4.19 -15.65
N LEU A 232 13.62 3.43 -14.58
CA LEU A 232 14.96 2.88 -14.34
C LEU A 232 15.34 1.78 -15.34
N ASP A 233 14.39 0.94 -15.74
CA ASP A 233 14.59 -0.04 -16.80
C ASP A 233 14.99 0.63 -18.13
N ARG A 234 14.28 1.69 -18.53
CA ARG A 234 14.62 2.49 -19.72
C ARG A 234 16.01 3.12 -19.61
N LEU A 235 16.33 3.72 -18.47
CA LEU A 235 17.66 4.30 -18.25
C LEU A 235 18.78 3.26 -18.43
N TYR A 236 18.58 2.06 -17.91
CA TYR A 236 19.58 1.01 -17.96
C TYR A 236 19.70 0.37 -19.35
N ASN A 237 18.57 -0.03 -19.92
CA ASN A 237 18.53 -0.82 -21.14
C ASN A 237 18.59 0.04 -22.40
N ASP A 238 17.87 1.17 -22.44
CA ASP A 238 17.75 1.99 -23.66
C ASP A 238 18.76 3.15 -23.68
N GLU A 239 19.03 3.78 -22.53
CA GLU A 239 19.96 4.92 -22.43
C GLU A 239 21.39 4.49 -22.03
N ASP A 240 21.61 3.19 -21.82
CA ASP A 240 22.90 2.62 -21.43
C ASP A 240 23.54 3.34 -20.23
N ASN A 241 22.75 3.52 -19.17
CA ASN A 241 23.14 4.28 -17.99
C ASN A 241 23.19 3.41 -16.73
N THR A 242 24.12 3.71 -15.83
CA THR A 242 24.32 3.00 -14.56
C THR A 242 24.52 4.00 -13.42
N LEU A 243 24.50 3.53 -12.17
CA LEU A 243 24.96 4.37 -11.07
C LEU A 243 26.49 4.58 -11.16
N ASP A 244 26.91 5.79 -10.81
CA ASP A 244 28.31 6.19 -10.73
C ASP A 244 28.86 5.82 -9.35
N ILE A 245 29.27 4.55 -9.21
CA ILE A 245 29.76 4.00 -7.94
C ILE A 245 31.00 4.75 -7.42
N GLU A 246 31.80 5.36 -8.30
CA GLU A 246 32.97 6.15 -7.93
C GLU A 246 32.53 7.45 -7.24
N LYS A 247 31.59 8.18 -7.87
CA LYS A 247 31.02 9.39 -7.25
C LYS A 247 30.32 9.05 -5.94
N ILE A 248 29.60 7.93 -5.87
CA ILE A 248 28.91 7.49 -4.65
C ILE A 248 29.92 7.14 -3.54
N SER A 249 31.01 6.45 -3.88
CA SER A 249 32.06 6.08 -2.92
C SER A 249 32.77 7.29 -2.28
N ALA A 250 32.85 8.40 -3.02
CA ALA A 250 33.43 9.65 -2.54
C ALA A 250 32.47 10.50 -1.67
N MET A 251 31.22 10.06 -1.49
CA MET A 251 30.24 10.77 -0.66
C MET A 251 30.37 10.39 0.82
N ASP A 252 29.69 11.17 1.67
CA ASP A 252 29.62 10.90 3.11
C ASP A 252 29.03 9.49 3.38
N ASN A 253 29.50 8.83 4.44
CA ASN A 253 28.95 7.54 4.86
C ASN A 253 28.80 7.54 6.39
N SER A 254 28.20 8.59 6.95
CA SER A 254 27.90 8.65 8.38
C SER A 254 26.59 7.96 8.75
N VAL A 255 25.80 7.56 7.74
CA VAL A 255 24.50 6.91 7.89
C VAL A 255 24.36 5.75 6.91
N ILE A 256 23.64 4.71 7.34
CA ILE A 256 23.43 3.49 6.55
C ILE A 256 22.46 3.73 5.40
N HIS A 257 21.33 4.38 5.68
CA HIS A 257 20.28 4.66 4.70
C HIS A 257 20.43 6.08 4.15
N VAL A 258 20.60 6.18 2.85
CA VAL A 258 20.81 7.43 2.13
C VAL A 258 19.68 7.72 1.15
N GLY A 259 19.48 9.00 0.81
CA GLY A 259 18.41 9.45 -0.06
C GLY A 259 18.81 9.54 -1.53
N ALA A 260 17.96 10.21 -2.33
CA ALA A 260 18.17 10.36 -3.76
C ALA A 260 19.42 11.16 -4.14
N GLU A 261 20.03 11.88 -3.19
CA GLU A 261 21.33 12.50 -3.46
C GLU A 261 22.45 11.49 -3.75
N TYR A 262 22.31 10.22 -3.34
CA TYR A 262 23.25 9.15 -3.67
C TYR A 262 22.87 8.43 -4.98
N PHE A 263 21.72 8.74 -5.58
CA PHE A 263 21.33 8.22 -6.88
C PHE A 263 22.04 8.99 -8.02
N GLN A 264 23.37 8.86 -8.06
CA GLN A 264 24.22 9.50 -9.05
C GLN A 264 24.31 8.62 -10.30
N LEU A 265 23.82 9.11 -11.44
CA LEU A 265 23.97 8.42 -12.72
C LEU A 265 25.34 8.73 -13.36
N ARG A 266 25.90 7.74 -14.06
CA ARG A 266 27.16 7.87 -14.81
C ARG A 266 27.01 8.82 -15.99
N LYS A 267 25.90 8.70 -16.74
CA LYS A 267 25.50 9.62 -17.81
C LYS A 267 24.41 10.56 -17.31
N ALA A 268 24.48 11.84 -17.69
CA ALA A 268 23.45 12.81 -17.31
C ALA A 268 22.12 12.49 -17.99
N ALA A 269 21.04 12.36 -17.21
CA ALA A 269 19.69 12.08 -17.70
C ALA A 269 18.67 13.14 -17.25
N LYS A 270 17.71 13.47 -18.13
CA LYS A 270 16.69 14.51 -17.88
C LYS A 270 15.74 14.06 -16.78
N GLY A 271 15.83 14.70 -15.61
CA GLY A 271 15.05 14.33 -14.42
C GLY A 271 15.91 14.04 -13.19
N TYR A 272 17.21 13.78 -13.39
CA TYR A 272 18.16 13.30 -12.39
C TYR A 272 19.27 14.34 -12.13
N SER A 273 18.89 15.61 -11.86
CA SER A 273 19.84 16.72 -11.66
C SER A 273 19.86 17.23 -10.21
N LYS A 274 21.07 17.39 -9.65
CA LYS A 274 21.32 18.05 -8.34
C LYS A 274 20.68 19.44 -8.21
N LYS A 275 20.59 20.22 -9.31
CA LYS A 275 19.95 21.56 -9.30
C LYS A 275 18.42 21.50 -9.08
N LYS A 276 17.76 20.42 -9.52
CA LYS A 276 16.32 20.18 -9.28
C LYS A 276 16.08 19.71 -7.84
N LEU A 277 17.02 18.95 -7.28
CA LEU A 277 17.09 18.49 -5.88
C LEU A 277 17.20 19.64 -4.88
N ILE A 278 18.03 20.66 -5.14
CA ILE A 278 18.15 21.85 -4.26
C ILE A 278 16.87 22.69 -4.28
N ARG A 279 16.28 22.92 -5.46
CA ARG A 279 14.97 23.57 -5.60
C ARG A 279 13.85 22.77 -4.91
N LYS A 280 13.90 21.43 -4.92
CA LYS A 280 12.94 20.55 -4.23
C LYS A 280 13.23 20.51 -2.72
N ARG A 281 14.48 20.43 -2.24
CA ARG A 281 14.88 20.50 -0.80
C ARG A 281 14.48 21.82 -0.15
N ILE A 282 14.63 22.96 -0.81
CA ILE A 282 14.14 24.26 -0.30
C ILE A 282 12.61 24.24 -0.18
N LYS A 283 11.91 23.58 -1.12
CA LYS A 283 10.46 23.32 -1.06
C LYS A 283 10.07 22.27 0.00
N THR A 284 10.94 21.31 0.31
CA THR A 284 10.73 20.21 1.28
C THR A 284 11.05 20.61 2.70
N ILE A 285 12.00 21.52 2.96
CA ILE A 285 12.24 22.12 4.27
C ILE A 285 11.09 23.06 4.63
N SER A 286 10.66 23.91 3.68
CA SER A 286 9.41 24.66 3.74
C SER A 286 8.19 23.72 3.98
N GLY A 287 8.16 22.58 3.29
CA GLY A 287 7.13 21.55 3.44
C GLY A 287 7.17 20.76 4.75
N LYS A 288 8.34 20.48 5.35
CA LYS A 288 8.49 19.80 6.65
C LYS A 288 8.08 20.73 7.79
N LEU A 289 8.44 22.01 7.73
CA LEU A 289 7.92 23.04 8.65
C LEU A 289 6.38 23.19 8.53
N MET A 290 5.81 23.06 7.33
CA MET A 290 4.35 23.03 7.12
C MET A 290 3.66 21.69 7.51
N ARG A 291 4.41 20.57 7.63
CA ARG A 291 3.84 19.24 7.91
C ARG A 291 3.64 18.97 9.41
N PHE A 292 4.41 19.60 10.29
CA PHE A 292 4.16 19.54 11.74
C PHE A 292 2.76 20.08 12.09
N PRO A 293 2.35 21.29 11.65
CA PRO A 293 0.98 21.76 11.84
C PRO A 293 -0.05 20.85 11.16
N LYS A 294 0.26 20.21 10.02
CA LYS A 294 -0.67 19.25 9.37
C LYS A 294 -0.81 17.93 10.14
N ARG A 295 0.26 17.40 10.76
CA ARG A 295 0.21 16.20 11.63
C ARG A 295 -0.50 16.50 12.95
N VAL A 296 -0.19 17.64 13.57
CA VAL A 296 -0.89 18.12 14.77
C VAL A 296 -2.37 18.36 14.43
N TYR A 297 -2.68 19.01 13.30
CA TYR A 297 -4.04 19.16 12.82
C TYR A 297 -4.75 17.82 12.61
N ARG A 298 -4.13 16.85 11.92
CA ARG A 298 -4.72 15.51 11.73
C ARG A 298 -4.94 14.80 13.07
N HIS A 299 -4.02 14.92 14.01
CA HIS A 299 -4.17 14.34 15.35
C HIS A 299 -5.30 15.00 16.14
N MET A 300 -5.37 16.35 16.13
CA MET A 300 -6.46 17.11 16.75
C MET A 300 -7.81 16.82 16.10
N GLU A 301 -7.86 16.74 14.77
CA GLU A 301 -9.05 16.43 13.98
C GLU A 301 -9.55 15.03 14.31
N ARG A 302 -8.65 14.04 14.31
CA ARG A 302 -8.96 12.67 14.71
C ARG A 302 -9.51 12.61 16.13
N ARG A 303 -8.85 13.25 17.10
CA ARG A 303 -9.33 13.29 18.50
C ARG A 303 -10.68 14.00 18.63
N ARG A 304 -10.90 15.08 17.86
CA ARG A 304 -12.19 15.78 17.81
C ARG A 304 -13.28 14.87 17.28
N TYR A 305 -13.01 14.14 16.19
CA TYR A 305 -13.93 13.15 15.66
C TYR A 305 -14.21 12.07 16.70
N GLU A 306 -13.19 11.40 17.25
CA GLU A 306 -13.33 10.31 18.24
C GLU A 306 -14.11 10.72 19.49
N ARG A 307 -14.05 12.01 19.89
CA ARG A 307 -14.84 12.58 21.00
C ARG A 307 -16.27 13.02 20.60
N GLY A 308 -16.71 12.75 19.38
CA GLY A 308 -18.04 13.13 18.88
C GLY A 308 -18.19 14.60 18.48
N GLY A 309 -17.09 15.34 18.29
CA GLY A 309 -17.10 16.79 18.05
C GLY A 309 -17.72 17.26 16.72
N TYR A 310 -18.21 16.33 15.90
CA TYR A 310 -18.97 16.59 14.67
C TYR A 310 -20.38 15.97 14.68
N ALA A 311 -20.73 15.15 15.67
CA ALA A 311 -21.97 14.36 15.66
C ALA A 311 -23.25 15.22 15.63
N LYS A 312 -23.18 16.46 16.14
CA LYS A 312 -24.28 17.44 16.14
C LYS A 312 -24.16 18.52 15.05
N ARG A 313 -23.19 18.42 14.15
CA ARG A 313 -22.96 19.41 13.08
C ARG A 313 -23.92 19.24 11.91
N LEU A 314 -24.36 18.02 11.66
CA LEU A 314 -25.34 17.63 10.65
C LEU A 314 -26.27 16.62 11.29
N ASP A 315 -27.56 16.71 11.01
CA ASP A 315 -28.53 15.71 11.41
C ASP A 315 -28.54 14.57 10.39
N ILE A 316 -27.99 13.42 10.77
CA ILE A 316 -27.87 12.25 9.90
C ILE A 316 -28.46 11.07 10.67
N LEU A 317 -29.50 10.44 10.12
CA LEU A 317 -30.03 9.20 10.66
C LEU A 317 -28.93 8.13 10.58
N ASN A 318 -28.79 7.32 11.62
CA ASN A 318 -27.93 6.14 11.55
C ASN A 318 -28.55 5.08 10.62
N THR A 319 -27.81 4.02 10.31
CA THR A 319 -28.27 2.93 9.43
C THR A 319 -29.62 2.34 9.87
N GLU A 320 -29.84 2.11 11.16
CA GLU A 320 -31.08 1.52 11.67
C GLU A 320 -32.28 2.45 11.51
N ASP A 321 -32.13 3.72 11.88
CA ASP A 321 -33.20 4.71 11.76
C ASP A 321 -33.47 5.07 10.29
N THR A 322 -32.45 5.01 9.44
CA THR A 322 -32.61 5.10 7.98
C THR A 322 -33.47 3.96 7.45
N LEU A 323 -33.20 2.72 7.89
CA LEU A 323 -33.99 1.56 7.47
C LEU A 323 -35.45 1.67 7.92
N LYS A 324 -35.70 2.07 9.17
CA LYS A 324 -37.06 2.32 9.68
C LYS A 324 -37.79 3.38 8.87
N LEU A 325 -37.09 4.46 8.48
CA LEU A 325 -37.67 5.50 7.64
C LEU A 325 -38.06 4.95 6.25
N MET A 326 -37.22 4.09 5.66
CA MET A 326 -37.53 3.43 4.38
C MET A 326 -38.73 2.48 4.48
N GLU A 327 -38.97 1.89 5.64
CA GLU A 327 -40.12 1.00 5.90
C GLU A 327 -41.42 1.79 6.10
N SER A 328 -41.35 3.00 6.67
CA SER A 328 -42.54 3.81 6.99
C SER A 328 -42.91 4.82 5.90
N GLU A 329 -41.96 5.26 5.06
CA GLU A 329 -42.16 6.32 4.06
C GLU A 329 -41.74 5.89 2.66
N ALA A 330 -42.54 6.27 1.65
CA ALA A 330 -42.16 6.15 0.26
C ALA A 330 -41.41 7.40 -0.23
N PHE A 331 -40.11 7.25 -0.52
CA PHE A 331 -39.28 8.29 -1.10
C PHE A 331 -38.25 7.74 -2.08
N SER A 332 -37.70 8.63 -2.91
CA SER A 332 -36.48 8.41 -3.69
C SER A 332 -35.27 8.82 -2.86
N PHE A 333 -34.10 8.22 -3.09
CA PHE A 333 -32.89 8.67 -2.42
C PHE A 333 -31.64 8.52 -3.26
N LEU A 334 -30.73 9.47 -3.08
CA LEU A 334 -29.39 9.50 -3.67
C LEU A 334 -28.36 9.65 -2.56
N ARG A 335 -27.16 9.09 -2.73
CA ARG A 335 -26.16 9.02 -1.66
C ARG A 335 -24.86 9.72 -2.04
N TYR A 336 -24.05 10.09 -1.06
CA TYR A 336 -22.72 10.66 -1.27
C TYR A 336 -21.68 9.84 -0.51
N GLY A 337 -20.67 9.36 -1.20
CA GLY A 337 -19.46 8.79 -0.64
C GLY A 337 -18.25 9.70 -0.78
N ASP A 338 -17.07 9.15 -0.51
CA ASP A 338 -15.78 9.77 -0.80
C ASP A 338 -15.60 10.04 -2.30
N GLY A 339 -16.06 9.13 -3.16
CA GLY A 339 -15.99 9.29 -4.61
C GLY A 339 -16.74 10.53 -5.13
N GLU A 340 -17.98 10.75 -4.69
CA GLU A 340 -18.72 11.96 -5.08
C GLU A 340 -18.10 13.24 -4.53
N ILE A 341 -17.53 13.21 -3.31
CA ILE A 341 -16.80 14.35 -2.75
C ILE A 341 -15.55 14.66 -3.58
N ALA A 342 -14.83 13.64 -4.05
CA ALA A 342 -13.65 13.79 -4.92
C ALA A 342 -14.02 14.46 -6.25
N ILE A 343 -15.06 13.96 -6.95
CA ILE A 343 -15.58 14.58 -8.18
C ILE A 343 -15.97 16.05 -7.95
N MET A 344 -16.68 16.35 -6.84
CA MET A 344 -17.04 17.73 -6.49
C MET A 344 -15.82 18.63 -6.24
N ASN A 345 -14.68 18.08 -5.83
CA ASN A 345 -13.43 18.82 -5.62
C ASN A 345 -12.55 18.93 -6.87
N GLY A 346 -12.94 18.37 -8.01
CA GLY A 346 -12.15 18.45 -9.24
C GLY A 346 -11.30 17.22 -9.54
N GLU A 347 -11.52 16.11 -8.84
CA GLU A 347 -10.71 14.89 -8.95
C GLU A 347 -11.47 13.80 -9.73
N SER A 348 -10.75 12.96 -10.48
CA SER A 348 -11.30 11.74 -11.09
C SER A 348 -11.30 10.58 -10.09
N ILE A 349 -12.19 9.60 -10.28
CA ILE A 349 -12.25 8.35 -9.51
C ILE A 349 -12.15 7.13 -10.45
N PRO A 350 -11.86 5.91 -9.97
CA PRO A 350 -11.50 4.77 -10.82
C PRO A 350 -12.46 4.43 -11.98
N PHE A 351 -13.76 4.66 -11.80
CA PHE A 351 -14.80 4.36 -12.79
C PHE A 351 -15.54 5.61 -13.31
N GLN A 352 -15.08 6.81 -12.96
CA GLN A 352 -15.67 8.06 -13.45
C GLN A 352 -14.61 9.17 -13.48
N GLU A 353 -14.22 9.57 -14.67
CA GLU A 353 -13.41 10.74 -14.91
C GLU A 353 -14.14 12.02 -14.48
N TYR A 354 -13.36 13.00 -14.06
CA TYR A 354 -13.87 14.31 -13.73
C TYR A 354 -14.59 14.95 -14.93
N ASP A 355 -15.86 15.29 -14.73
CA ASP A 355 -16.65 16.14 -15.61
C ASP A 355 -17.18 17.33 -14.81
N GLU A 356 -16.90 18.56 -15.27
CA GLU A 356 -17.30 19.78 -14.56
C GLU A 356 -18.84 19.90 -14.43
N ARG A 357 -19.59 19.45 -15.44
CA ARG A 357 -21.06 19.47 -15.43
C ARG A 357 -21.57 18.53 -14.35
N LEU A 358 -21.02 17.31 -14.26
CA LEU A 358 -21.34 16.36 -13.19
C LEU A 358 -21.04 16.96 -11.81
N ALA A 359 -19.83 17.51 -11.61
CA ALA A 359 -19.44 18.11 -10.34
C ALA A 359 -20.36 19.27 -9.91
N LYS A 360 -20.78 20.12 -10.85
CA LYS A 360 -21.76 21.20 -10.61
C LYS A 360 -23.12 20.64 -10.21
N ARG A 361 -23.61 19.60 -10.90
CA ARG A 361 -24.89 18.94 -10.58
C ARG A 361 -24.85 18.33 -9.19
N LEU A 362 -23.81 17.56 -8.85
CA LEU A 362 -23.64 16.96 -7.52
C LEU A 362 -23.64 18.02 -6.41
N LYS A 363 -22.89 19.13 -6.57
CA LYS A 363 -22.89 20.24 -5.58
C LYS A 363 -24.28 20.84 -5.36
N LYS A 364 -25.09 20.95 -6.42
CA LYS A 364 -26.47 21.45 -6.34
C LYS A 364 -27.38 20.46 -5.61
N LEU A 365 -27.24 19.17 -5.93
CA LEU A 365 -28.06 18.10 -5.36
C LEU A 365 -27.80 17.90 -3.87
N LEU A 366 -26.54 18.02 -3.41
CA LEU A 366 -26.18 17.87 -1.99
C LEU A 366 -26.94 18.83 -1.05
N LYS A 367 -27.38 19.99 -1.58
CA LYS A 367 -28.10 21.04 -0.83
C LYS A 367 -29.61 20.99 -1.02
N THR A 368 -30.11 19.99 -1.73
CA THR A 368 -31.51 19.93 -2.12
C THR A 368 -32.35 19.39 -0.97
N ASP A 369 -33.45 20.09 -0.69
CA ASP A 369 -34.52 19.62 0.20
C ASP A 369 -35.83 19.61 -0.59
N LYS A 370 -36.32 18.40 -0.89
CA LYS A 370 -37.53 18.18 -1.68
C LYS A 370 -38.34 17.07 -1.06
N LYS A 371 -39.65 17.29 -0.91
CA LYS A 371 -40.59 16.29 -0.40
C LYS A 371 -40.53 15.01 -1.25
N GLY A 372 -40.30 13.86 -0.63
CA GLY A 372 -40.18 12.58 -1.33
C GLY A 372 -38.81 12.29 -1.94
N LEU A 373 -37.79 13.11 -1.64
CA LEU A 373 -36.38 12.84 -1.95
C LEU A 373 -35.55 12.96 -0.67
N ARG A 374 -34.72 11.95 -0.37
CA ARG A 374 -33.76 11.98 0.73
C ARG A 374 -32.33 12.00 0.20
N ILE A 375 -31.46 12.73 0.88
CA ILE A 375 -30.03 12.82 0.55
C ILE A 375 -29.26 11.99 1.58
N GLY A 376 -28.43 11.08 1.10
CA GLY A 376 -27.60 10.20 1.92
C GLY A 376 -26.20 10.75 2.11
N ILE A 377 -25.68 10.71 3.33
CA ILE A 377 -24.30 11.00 3.70
C ILE A 377 -23.83 9.90 4.67
N PRO A 378 -22.58 9.46 4.68
CA PRO A 378 -22.18 8.36 5.55
C PRO A 378 -22.20 8.84 7.01
N TYR A 379 -23.06 8.25 7.83
CA TYR A 379 -23.23 8.64 9.24
C TYR A 379 -21.90 8.60 9.99
N TYR A 380 -21.11 7.54 9.74
CA TYR A 380 -19.83 7.33 10.38
C TYR A 380 -18.76 8.38 10.00
N TYR A 381 -18.97 9.22 8.98
CA TYR A 381 -18.06 10.33 8.68
C TYR A 381 -18.12 11.40 9.77
N MET A 382 -19.29 11.62 10.35
CA MET A 382 -19.58 12.70 11.31
C MET A 382 -19.66 12.20 12.75
N THR A 383 -20.06 10.94 12.95
CA THR A 383 -20.26 10.36 14.28
C THR A 383 -19.40 9.12 14.48
N PRO A 384 -18.64 9.00 15.58
CA PRO A 384 -17.93 7.77 15.94
C PRO A 384 -18.88 6.60 16.15
N VAL A 385 -18.59 5.48 15.49
CA VAL A 385 -19.38 4.25 15.58
C VAL A 385 -18.50 3.14 16.13
N LYS A 386 -18.95 2.47 17.20
CA LYS A 386 -18.14 1.47 17.92
C LYS A 386 -17.89 0.18 17.12
N ASN A 387 -18.87 -0.25 16.32
CA ASN A 387 -18.86 -1.56 15.67
C ASN A 387 -18.43 -1.52 14.19
N LEU A 388 -17.71 -0.49 13.76
CA LEU A 388 -17.08 -0.49 12.44
C LEU A 388 -16.03 -1.61 12.34
N ASN A 389 -15.82 -2.16 11.15
CA ASN A 389 -14.64 -3.00 10.93
C ASN A 389 -13.35 -2.18 10.98
N ASP A 390 -12.21 -2.87 11.09
CA ASP A 390 -10.93 -2.22 11.37
C ASP A 390 -10.48 -1.33 10.20
N PHE A 391 -10.73 -1.75 8.96
CA PHE A 391 -10.48 -0.94 7.75
C PHE A 391 -11.29 0.36 7.77
N VAL A 392 -12.61 0.26 7.94
CA VAL A 392 -13.53 1.42 7.93
C VAL A 392 -13.31 2.33 9.14
N SER A 393 -12.94 1.77 10.30
CA SER A 393 -12.56 2.53 11.50
C SER A 393 -11.30 3.36 11.27
N LYS A 394 -10.27 2.78 10.64
CA LYS A 394 -9.06 3.52 10.24
C LYS A 394 -9.39 4.58 9.19
N PHE A 395 -10.21 4.24 8.20
CA PHE A 395 -10.64 5.15 7.15
C PHE A 395 -11.38 6.35 7.74
N ALA A 396 -12.40 6.14 8.59
CA ALA A 396 -13.19 7.18 9.26
C ALA A 396 -12.31 8.19 10.01
N LYS A 397 -11.25 7.72 10.69
CA LYS A 397 -10.29 8.57 11.42
C LYS A 397 -9.41 9.44 10.52
N SER A 398 -9.38 9.19 9.21
CA SER A 398 -8.57 9.92 8.24
C SER A 398 -9.34 10.97 7.42
N LEU A 399 -10.67 11.02 7.53
CA LEU A 399 -11.59 11.84 6.71
C LEU A 399 -11.72 13.32 7.11
N ALA A 400 -10.62 13.94 7.54
CA ALA A 400 -10.58 15.36 7.92
C ALA A 400 -11.09 16.29 6.81
N ALA A 401 -10.69 16.03 5.56
CA ALA A 401 -11.06 16.85 4.41
C ALA A 401 -12.54 16.71 4.06
N GLN A 402 -13.06 15.47 4.09
CA GLN A 402 -14.45 15.15 3.80
C GLN A 402 -15.37 15.74 4.88
N ARG A 403 -15.03 15.62 6.17
CA ARG A 403 -15.77 16.28 7.26
C ARG A 403 -15.83 17.79 7.09
N LYS A 404 -14.70 18.42 6.76
CA LYS A 404 -14.64 19.86 6.49
C LYS A 404 -15.50 20.24 5.28
N PHE A 405 -15.48 19.43 4.23
CA PHE A 405 -16.31 19.62 3.05
C PHE A 405 -17.80 19.55 3.41
N LEU A 406 -18.24 18.48 4.07
CA LEU A 406 -19.63 18.28 4.47
C LEU A 406 -20.10 19.42 5.38
N CYS A 407 -19.33 19.80 6.40
CA CYS A 407 -19.68 20.93 7.27
C CYS A 407 -19.81 22.28 6.53
N LYS A 408 -19.12 22.44 5.39
CA LYS A 408 -19.15 23.68 4.59
C LYS A 408 -20.30 23.69 3.60
N TYR A 409 -20.61 22.55 2.99
CA TYR A 409 -21.52 22.49 1.85
C TYR A 409 -22.89 21.89 2.16
N CYS A 410 -23.01 21.05 3.19
CA CYS A 410 -24.29 20.50 3.62
C CYS A 410 -25.09 21.56 4.39
N ARG A 411 -26.40 21.52 4.17
CA ARG A 411 -27.39 22.25 4.98
C ARG A 411 -27.52 21.62 6.36
N GLN A 412 -27.68 22.43 7.40
CA GLN A 412 -27.81 21.98 8.79
C GLN A 412 -29.27 21.85 9.25
N ASP A 413 -30.21 22.40 8.48
CA ASP A 413 -31.64 22.42 8.75
C ASP A 413 -32.39 21.26 8.08
N ILE A 414 -31.66 20.28 7.54
CA ILE A 414 -32.24 19.10 6.88
C ILE A 414 -31.65 17.83 7.49
N THR A 415 -32.49 16.80 7.56
CA THR A 415 -32.10 15.47 8.00
C THR A 415 -31.62 14.64 6.81
N TYR A 416 -30.41 14.11 6.89
CA TYR A 416 -29.85 13.18 5.91
C TYR A 416 -30.06 11.74 6.35
N ILE A 417 -30.02 10.81 5.38
CA ILE A 417 -30.01 9.37 5.65
C ILE A 417 -28.58 8.80 5.60
N ASP A 418 -28.37 7.61 6.15
CA ASP A 418 -27.06 6.97 6.12
C ASP A 418 -26.74 6.37 4.76
N THR A 419 -25.58 6.72 4.19
CA THR A 419 -25.06 6.08 2.97
C THR A 419 -24.67 4.62 3.18
N ALA A 420 -24.32 4.23 4.41
CA ALA A 420 -23.93 2.86 4.74
C ALA A 420 -25.06 1.83 4.60
N ILE A 421 -26.32 2.28 4.45
CA ILE A 421 -27.51 1.45 4.19
C ILE A 421 -27.43 0.60 2.91
N THR A 422 -26.38 0.73 2.10
CA THR A 422 -26.16 -0.11 0.91
C THR A 422 -24.88 -0.93 0.98
N GLN A 423 -24.21 -0.97 2.14
CA GLN A 423 -22.91 -1.61 2.30
C GLN A 423 -22.65 -2.01 3.77
N VAL A 424 -23.68 -2.50 4.45
CA VAL A 424 -23.64 -2.80 5.89
C VAL A 424 -22.64 -3.92 6.18
N TYR A 425 -22.56 -4.96 5.35
CA TYR A 425 -21.63 -6.08 5.57
C TYR A 425 -20.17 -5.64 5.50
N GLN A 426 -19.84 -4.79 4.52
CA GLN A 426 -18.50 -4.21 4.37
C GLN A 426 -18.22 -3.02 5.30
N THR A 427 -19.21 -2.52 6.05
CA THR A 427 -19.03 -1.36 6.96
C THR A 427 -18.82 -1.79 8.41
N TYR A 428 -19.63 -2.74 8.88
CA TYR A 428 -19.69 -3.12 10.30
C TYR A 428 -18.95 -4.43 10.57
N LYS A 429 -18.22 -4.48 11.69
CA LYS A 429 -17.63 -5.72 12.24
C LYS A 429 -18.71 -6.63 12.80
N LYS A 430 -19.61 -6.03 13.58
CA LYS A 430 -20.76 -6.68 14.23
C LYS A 430 -22.01 -5.85 13.96
N TYR A 431 -22.99 -6.46 13.33
CA TYR A 431 -24.32 -5.92 13.07
C TYR A 431 -25.29 -7.11 13.04
N ASP A 432 -26.58 -6.89 13.24
CA ASP A 432 -27.58 -7.91 12.93
C ASP A 432 -27.78 -7.96 11.40
N PHE A 433 -26.80 -8.56 10.71
CA PHE A 433 -26.80 -8.63 9.26
C PHE A 433 -28.03 -9.40 8.75
N LYS A 434 -28.47 -10.42 9.49
CA LYS A 434 -29.62 -11.24 9.11
C LYS A 434 -30.90 -10.39 9.12
N ASP A 435 -31.16 -9.69 10.22
CA ASP A 435 -32.33 -8.80 10.33
C ASP A 435 -32.29 -7.71 9.25
N TYR A 436 -31.14 -7.03 9.11
CA TYR A 436 -30.96 -5.98 8.12
C TYR A 436 -31.26 -6.41 6.69
N TYR A 437 -30.67 -7.53 6.23
CA TYR A 437 -30.90 -7.99 4.87
C TYR A 437 -32.32 -8.52 4.68
N GLN A 438 -32.91 -9.15 5.70
CA GLN A 438 -34.32 -9.57 5.64
C GLN A 438 -35.25 -8.38 5.44
N ARG A 439 -35.02 -7.28 6.17
CA ARG A 439 -35.81 -6.05 6.06
C ARG A 439 -35.60 -5.33 4.73
N MET A 440 -34.35 -5.22 4.26
CA MET A 440 -34.06 -4.68 2.93
C MET A 440 -34.68 -5.54 1.81
N GLN A 441 -34.71 -6.86 1.94
CA GLN A 441 -35.41 -7.74 1.00
C GLN A 441 -36.94 -7.55 1.08
N ASN A 442 -37.51 -7.34 2.26
CA ASN A 442 -38.95 -7.06 2.41
C ASN A 442 -39.37 -5.77 1.70
N LEU A 443 -38.49 -4.76 1.65
CA LEU A 443 -38.73 -3.52 0.89
C LEU A 443 -38.84 -3.76 -0.63
N LEU A 444 -38.16 -4.79 -1.15
CA LEU A 444 -38.19 -5.19 -2.56
C LEU A 444 -39.24 -6.27 -2.86
N LYS A 445 -39.62 -7.06 -1.86
CA LYS A 445 -40.50 -8.21 -1.99
C LYS A 445 -41.81 -7.85 -2.69
N ASN A 446 -42.20 -8.67 -3.67
CA ASN A 446 -43.42 -8.51 -4.47
C ASN A 446 -43.51 -7.21 -5.31
N ARG A 447 -42.46 -6.39 -5.36
CA ARG A 447 -42.40 -5.22 -6.26
C ARG A 447 -41.93 -5.63 -7.65
N SER A 448 -42.40 -4.91 -8.67
CA SER A 448 -41.75 -4.92 -9.98
C SER A 448 -40.68 -3.82 -9.97
N ILE A 449 -39.46 -4.17 -10.36
CA ILE A 449 -38.32 -3.25 -10.33
C ILE A 449 -37.67 -3.13 -11.70
N THR A 450 -37.05 -1.97 -11.95
CA THR A 450 -36.13 -1.78 -13.06
C THR A 450 -34.76 -1.43 -12.51
N ILE A 451 -33.77 -2.27 -12.80
CA ILE A 451 -32.38 -2.05 -12.39
C ILE A 451 -31.64 -1.35 -13.54
N ILE A 452 -31.05 -0.20 -13.25
CA ILE A 452 -30.19 0.54 -14.16
C ILE A 452 -28.75 0.39 -13.67
N CYS A 453 -27.91 -0.33 -14.41
CA CYS A 453 -26.56 -0.64 -13.97
C CYS A 453 -25.55 -0.60 -15.11
N GLY A 454 -24.27 -0.46 -14.74
CA GLY A 454 -23.16 -0.68 -15.66
C GLY A 454 -23.18 -2.10 -16.24
N GLU A 455 -22.78 -2.24 -17.50
CA GLU A 455 -22.61 -3.53 -18.16
C GLU A 455 -21.68 -4.45 -17.34
N GLY A 456 -22.06 -5.71 -17.14
CA GLY A 456 -21.27 -6.71 -16.41
C GLY A 456 -21.31 -6.63 -14.88
N VAL A 457 -21.79 -5.52 -14.29
CA VAL A 457 -21.70 -5.26 -12.83
C VAL A 457 -22.46 -6.30 -11.99
N LEU A 458 -23.53 -6.89 -12.54
CA LEU A 458 -24.38 -7.84 -11.82
C LEU A 458 -24.21 -9.30 -12.27
N ASP A 459 -23.39 -9.54 -13.30
CA ASP A 459 -23.31 -10.85 -13.96
C ASP A 459 -22.67 -11.91 -13.06
N ARG A 460 -21.76 -11.49 -12.19
CA ARG A 460 -21.02 -12.38 -11.26
C ARG A 460 -21.73 -12.61 -9.92
N LEU A 461 -22.93 -12.07 -9.74
CA LEU A 461 -23.71 -12.27 -8.50
C LEU A 461 -24.30 -13.68 -8.50
N GLU A 462 -24.01 -14.44 -7.45
CA GLU A 462 -24.56 -15.77 -7.24
C GLU A 462 -25.86 -15.68 -6.45
N TYR A 463 -25.86 -14.88 -5.38
CA TYR A 463 -27.03 -14.58 -4.58
C TYR A 463 -27.54 -13.19 -4.93
N LYS A 464 -28.72 -13.13 -5.56
CA LYS A 464 -29.30 -11.89 -6.08
C LYS A 464 -30.38 -11.38 -5.13
N ALA A 465 -30.12 -10.25 -4.46
CA ALA A 465 -31.06 -9.69 -3.49
C ALA A 465 -32.45 -9.39 -4.10
N PHE A 466 -32.51 -9.21 -5.42
CA PHE A 466 -33.72 -8.93 -6.17
C PHE A 466 -34.51 -10.18 -6.60
N ASP A 467 -34.09 -11.40 -6.22
CA ASP A 467 -34.87 -12.63 -6.48
C ASP A 467 -36.21 -12.66 -5.73
N VAL A 468 -36.38 -11.82 -4.70
CA VAL A 468 -37.64 -11.66 -3.96
C VAL A 468 -38.66 -10.77 -4.67
N CYS A 469 -38.26 -10.10 -5.76
CA CYS A 469 -39.12 -9.21 -6.54
C CYS A 469 -40.15 -10.00 -7.37
N LYS A 470 -41.27 -9.36 -7.69
CA LYS A 470 -42.29 -9.92 -8.59
C LYS A 470 -41.80 -9.98 -10.04
N ALA A 471 -41.09 -8.95 -10.47
CA ALA A 471 -40.51 -8.84 -11.80
C ALA A 471 -39.28 -7.95 -11.76
N VAL A 472 -38.28 -8.27 -12.59
CA VAL A 472 -37.02 -7.52 -12.70
C VAL A 472 -36.76 -7.24 -14.17
N THR A 473 -36.53 -5.97 -14.50
CA THR A 473 -36.12 -5.52 -15.84
C THR A 473 -34.80 -4.78 -15.74
N PHE A 474 -34.01 -4.81 -16.80
CA PHE A 474 -32.68 -4.19 -16.82
C PHE A 474 -32.59 -3.09 -17.87
N VAL A 475 -31.90 -2.01 -17.52
CA VAL A 475 -31.42 -0.99 -18.44
C VAL A 475 -29.91 -0.91 -18.27
N THR A 476 -29.17 -1.33 -19.29
CA THR A 476 -27.71 -1.34 -19.27
C THR A 476 -27.16 0.04 -19.62
N ALA A 477 -26.07 0.42 -18.95
CA ALA A 477 -25.30 1.62 -19.20
C ALA A 477 -23.79 1.27 -19.24
N PRO A 478 -22.91 2.18 -19.67
CA PRO A 478 -21.46 1.96 -19.56
C PRO A 478 -21.03 1.66 -18.11
N SER A 479 -20.11 0.71 -17.94
CA SER A 479 -19.57 0.34 -16.62
C SER A 479 -18.60 1.39 -16.04
N MET A 480 -18.02 2.22 -16.91
CA MET A 480 -17.16 3.35 -16.55
C MET A 480 -17.57 4.60 -17.33
N ASN A 481 -17.34 5.78 -16.74
CA ASN A 481 -17.59 7.08 -17.37
C ASN A 481 -19.04 7.27 -17.86
N ALA A 482 -20.01 6.58 -17.25
CA ALA A 482 -21.41 6.59 -17.68
C ALA A 482 -22.04 7.98 -17.78
N TYR A 483 -21.48 8.99 -17.10
CA TYR A 483 -21.98 10.37 -17.24
C TYR A 483 -21.77 10.96 -18.65
N ALA A 484 -20.80 10.45 -19.42
CA ALA A 484 -20.58 10.88 -20.80
C ALA A 484 -21.83 10.62 -21.66
N ASP A 485 -22.53 9.51 -21.40
CA ASP A 485 -23.72 9.06 -22.13
C ASP A 485 -25.02 9.33 -21.34
N TYR A 486 -25.00 10.34 -20.47
CA TYR A 486 -26.09 10.60 -19.52
C TYR A 486 -27.47 10.77 -20.16
N GLU A 487 -27.56 11.48 -21.28
CA GLU A 487 -28.84 11.74 -21.96
C GLU A 487 -29.45 10.46 -22.52
N ASP A 488 -28.63 9.57 -23.09
CA ASP A 488 -29.10 8.27 -23.60
C ASP A 488 -29.55 7.36 -22.46
N ILE A 489 -28.81 7.36 -21.35
CA ILE A 489 -29.18 6.61 -20.13
C ILE A 489 -30.50 7.14 -19.57
N LEU A 490 -30.67 8.47 -19.48
CA LEU A 490 -31.92 9.07 -19.02
C LEU A 490 -33.08 8.72 -19.95
N ASN A 491 -32.90 8.83 -21.27
CA ASN A 491 -33.93 8.49 -22.25
C ASN A 491 -34.33 7.01 -22.18
N ALA A 492 -33.38 6.10 -21.96
CA ALA A 492 -33.66 4.69 -21.75
C ALA A 492 -34.42 4.46 -20.43
N ALA A 493 -33.99 5.10 -19.34
CA ALA A 493 -34.63 5.03 -18.03
C ALA A 493 -36.08 5.53 -18.04
N LEU A 494 -36.41 6.53 -18.86
CA LEU A 494 -37.76 7.08 -18.98
C LEU A 494 -38.75 6.16 -19.71
N LYS A 495 -38.29 5.08 -20.34
CA LYS A 495 -39.15 4.05 -20.94
C LYS A 495 -39.69 3.06 -19.89
N THR A 496 -39.16 3.09 -18.67
CA THR A 496 -39.63 2.27 -17.56
C THR A 496 -41.06 2.65 -17.13
N ASP A 497 -41.87 1.66 -16.75
CA ASP A 497 -43.17 1.90 -16.12
C ASP A 497 -42.98 2.64 -14.78
N LYS A 498 -43.68 3.77 -14.60
CA LYS A 498 -43.62 4.58 -13.38
C LYS A 498 -44.08 3.84 -12.12
N LYS A 499 -44.81 2.73 -12.26
CA LYS A 499 -45.20 1.85 -11.14
C LYS A 499 -44.03 1.01 -10.63
N ASN A 500 -42.98 0.83 -11.44
CA ASN A 500 -41.79 0.10 -11.03
C ASN A 500 -40.93 0.97 -10.12
N LEU A 501 -40.33 0.33 -9.12
CA LEU A 501 -39.22 0.94 -8.38
C LEU A 501 -37.97 0.92 -9.27
N VAL A 502 -37.35 2.08 -9.46
CA VAL A 502 -36.10 2.18 -10.23
C VAL A 502 -34.90 2.06 -9.29
N CYS A 503 -34.06 1.06 -9.49
CA CYS A 503 -32.87 0.79 -8.69
C CYS A 503 -31.62 1.14 -9.52
N VAL A 504 -30.83 2.13 -9.10
CA VAL A 504 -29.70 2.65 -9.89
C VAL A 504 -28.36 2.28 -9.27
N ILE A 505 -27.46 1.71 -10.08
CA ILE A 505 -26.12 1.25 -9.71
C ILE A 505 -25.14 1.77 -10.75
N LEU A 506 -24.80 3.06 -10.62
CA LEU A 506 -24.07 3.78 -11.67
C LEU A 506 -23.17 4.89 -11.12
N GLY A 507 -22.50 4.63 -9.99
CA GLY A 507 -21.52 5.56 -9.41
C GLY A 507 -22.06 6.99 -9.23
N PRO A 508 -21.25 8.04 -9.51
CA PRO A 508 -21.68 9.43 -9.50
C PRO A 508 -22.89 9.74 -10.39
N THR A 509 -23.01 9.07 -11.54
CA THR A 509 -24.12 9.26 -12.49
C THR A 509 -25.46 8.91 -11.86
N ALA A 510 -25.50 7.93 -10.96
CA ALA A 510 -26.71 7.49 -10.29
C ALA A 510 -27.44 8.62 -9.55
N LYS A 511 -26.70 9.56 -8.94
CA LYS A 511 -27.26 10.62 -8.10
C LYS A 511 -28.07 11.58 -8.95
N VAL A 512 -27.48 11.91 -10.09
CA VAL A 512 -28.07 12.78 -11.09
C VAL A 512 -29.29 12.12 -11.74
N LEU A 513 -29.18 10.84 -12.10
CA LEU A 513 -30.27 10.06 -12.69
C LEU A 513 -31.45 9.91 -11.72
N VAL A 514 -31.20 9.53 -10.46
CA VAL A 514 -32.24 9.41 -9.42
C VAL A 514 -33.00 10.72 -9.28
N TYR A 515 -32.30 11.85 -9.20
CA TYR A 515 -32.96 13.15 -9.08
C TYR A 515 -33.85 13.47 -10.29
N ASP A 516 -33.36 13.23 -11.51
CA ASP A 516 -34.10 13.55 -12.73
C ASP A 516 -35.30 12.62 -12.98
N LEU A 517 -35.21 11.36 -12.54
CA LEU A 517 -36.31 10.41 -12.49
C LEU A 517 -37.35 10.81 -11.44
N TYR A 518 -36.91 11.14 -10.22
CA TYR A 518 -37.79 11.67 -9.16
C TYR A 518 -38.58 12.89 -9.65
N LYS A 519 -37.91 13.83 -10.32
CA LYS A 519 -38.53 15.03 -10.91
C LYS A 519 -39.62 14.72 -11.95
N ARG A 520 -39.62 13.52 -12.52
CA ARG A 520 -40.59 13.02 -13.51
C ARG A 520 -41.62 12.05 -12.93
N GLY A 521 -41.63 11.90 -11.60
CA GLY A 521 -42.64 11.13 -10.86
C GLY A 521 -42.29 9.65 -10.65
N TYR A 522 -41.04 9.25 -10.86
CA TYR A 522 -40.58 7.91 -10.52
C TYR A 522 -40.15 7.83 -9.06
N GLN A 523 -40.30 6.65 -8.43
CA GLN A 523 -39.55 6.32 -7.23
C GLN A 523 -38.21 5.69 -7.64
N ALA A 524 -37.09 6.32 -7.27
CA ALA A 524 -35.76 5.86 -7.64
C ALA A 524 -34.80 5.79 -6.45
N TRP A 525 -34.07 4.67 -6.33
CA TRP A 525 -33.10 4.41 -5.26
C TRP A 525 -31.70 4.26 -5.83
N ASP A 526 -30.76 5.06 -5.33
CA ASP A 526 -29.32 4.84 -5.54
C ASP A 526 -28.86 3.67 -4.66
N LEU A 527 -28.87 2.46 -5.20
CA LEU A 527 -28.51 1.26 -4.46
C LEU A 527 -27.02 0.96 -4.46
N GLY A 528 -26.23 1.58 -5.34
CA GLY A 528 -24.78 1.40 -5.42
C GLY A 528 -24.35 -0.07 -5.22
N HIS A 529 -23.56 -0.33 -4.18
CA HIS A 529 -23.04 -1.67 -3.90
C HIS A 529 -24.00 -2.62 -3.17
N TYR A 530 -25.27 -2.28 -2.93
CA TYR A 530 -26.19 -3.11 -2.12
C TYR A 530 -26.29 -4.56 -2.61
N PHE A 531 -26.45 -4.80 -3.92
CA PHE A 531 -26.54 -6.16 -4.45
C PHE A 531 -25.23 -6.95 -4.29
N LYS A 532 -24.08 -6.29 -4.48
CA LYS A 532 -22.75 -6.87 -4.27
C LYS A 532 -22.46 -7.15 -2.79
N ASP A 533 -22.93 -6.28 -1.90
CA ASP A 533 -22.83 -6.41 -0.44
C ASP A 533 -23.67 -7.58 0.05
N TYR A 534 -24.90 -7.74 -0.46
CA TYR A 534 -25.76 -8.90 -0.20
C TYR A 534 -25.11 -10.22 -0.63
N ASP A 535 -24.59 -10.31 -1.87
CA ASP A 535 -23.88 -11.49 -2.34
C ASP A 535 -22.66 -11.82 -1.48
N SER A 536 -21.89 -10.79 -1.08
CA SER A 536 -20.74 -10.95 -0.18
C SER A 536 -21.16 -11.48 1.20
N TYR A 537 -22.28 -11.01 1.75
CA TYR A 537 -22.84 -11.50 2.99
C TYR A 537 -23.27 -12.97 2.90
N MET A 538 -24.01 -13.33 1.86
CA MET A 538 -24.49 -14.70 1.65
C MET A 538 -23.35 -15.69 1.48
N LYS A 539 -22.29 -15.28 0.75
CA LYS A 539 -21.04 -16.03 0.60
C LYS A 539 -20.17 -16.05 1.85
N LYS A 540 -20.51 -15.24 2.87
CA LYS A 540 -19.70 -15.01 4.07
C LYS A 540 -18.25 -14.61 3.72
N ARG A 541 -18.07 -13.75 2.71
CA ARG A 541 -16.74 -13.37 2.22
C ARG A 541 -15.87 -12.82 3.37
N PRO A 542 -14.58 -13.20 3.45
CA PRO A 542 -13.68 -12.61 4.41
C PRO A 542 -13.65 -11.08 4.26
N ARG A 543 -13.61 -10.36 5.38
CA ARG A 543 -13.57 -8.88 5.42
C ARG A 543 -12.20 -8.38 5.86
N THR A 544 -11.16 -8.89 5.20
CA THR A 544 -9.78 -8.44 5.40
C THR A 544 -9.57 -7.10 4.68
N ASP A 545 -8.52 -6.35 5.03
CA ASP A 545 -8.20 -5.07 4.37
C ASP A 545 -8.06 -5.24 2.84
N ALA A 546 -7.52 -6.37 2.36
CA ALA A 546 -7.37 -6.70 0.94
C ALA A 546 -8.72 -6.97 0.25
N GLU A 547 -9.59 -7.77 0.87
CA GLU A 547 -10.91 -8.11 0.33
C GLU A 547 -11.83 -6.88 0.27
N ILE A 548 -11.82 -6.05 1.32
CA ILE A 548 -12.57 -4.78 1.33
C ILE A 548 -12.05 -3.84 0.24
N THR A 549 -10.72 -3.77 0.05
CA THR A 549 -10.15 -2.95 -1.04
C THR A 549 -10.58 -3.47 -2.40
N GLN A 550 -10.58 -4.78 -2.62
CA GLN A 550 -11.03 -5.39 -3.87
C GLN A 550 -12.53 -5.18 -4.11
N PHE A 551 -13.35 -5.17 -3.05
CA PHE A 551 -14.80 -4.93 -3.15
C PHE A 551 -15.13 -3.57 -3.79
N TYR A 552 -14.36 -2.53 -3.49
CA TYR A 552 -14.59 -1.17 -4.01
C TYR A 552 -13.87 -0.86 -5.33
N LYS A 553 -13.13 -1.82 -5.90
CA LYS A 553 -12.60 -1.67 -7.25
C LYS A 553 -13.72 -1.82 -8.30
N PRO A 554 -13.55 -1.23 -9.50
CA PRO A 554 -14.42 -1.51 -10.64
C PRO A 554 -14.56 -3.02 -10.87
N ASP A 555 -15.76 -3.47 -11.23
CA ASP A 555 -16.10 -4.89 -11.46
C ASP A 555 -15.65 -5.40 -12.83
#